data_AF-A0A1H9FNL5-F1
#
_entry.id   AF-A0A1H9FNL5-F1
#
_cell.length_a   1.000
_cell.length_b   1.000
_cell.length_c   1.000
_cell.angle_alpha   90.00
_cell.angle_beta   90.00
_cell.angle_gamma   90.00
#
_symmetry.space_group_name_H-M   'P 1'
#
loop_
_entity.id
_entity.type
_entity.pdbx_description
1 polymer ?
#
loop_
_entity_poly.entity_id
_entity_poly.type
_entity_poly.pdbx_seq_one_letter_code
_entity_poly.pdbx_strand_id
1 'polypeptide(L)'
;MNLHRHDQTDNHQMANNPFIRESVPKESSPWHIVPMADYVIPSDDRVSLIKKRWKSLHRLFGRVDKEASVARAEEELRALPNVRLANLVPPINWSLVAEAFAEAHNQITADASGRGKIDLRSSSGEDEPVRFLIGQPCCNHAATVQRWAAREQARVLTPPETAQILAGGESWLESLPTRGGDQAWVLPALERCFLRHTNGLDLVRRFLERAISGELGPGVIGCDSWAFAFVQRIWPLPGTAALTLQAFDGAALADLFVKPKANSGARHETRFLSASSGESLLPEETQTTSRGESSESKLVQTSSELRQLATHCRGNPGLAWHYWRKQLRSEPQHDQQNREEEQDGARSAGQRAGQPPDDIVWVVRDVEPPALPADTDEDVAFVLHALLLHRGLTTDLLALLLPIPRARVASQLLRLQVLGLLVREDERWQVAPLAYPVVREFLRDRSYLIDAF
;
A
#
# COMPACT_ATOMS: atom_id res chain seq x y z
N MET A 1 5.16 66.99 41.31
CA MET A 1 5.73 67.18 42.67
C MET A 1 5.46 65.91 43.45
N ASN A 2 6.50 65.08 43.65
CA ASN A 2 6.63 63.98 44.66
C ASN A 2 5.61 62.82 44.63
N LEU A 3 5.89 61.58 45.03
CA LEU A 3 7.07 60.78 45.38
C LEU A 3 6.57 59.33 45.56
N HIS A 4 7.46 58.36 45.31
CA HIS A 4 7.56 56.98 45.82
C HIS A 4 6.44 56.27 46.62
N ARG A 5 6.23 54.99 46.29
CA ARG A 5 5.96 53.85 47.22
C ARG A 5 6.36 52.54 46.51
N HIS A 6 7.44 51.85 46.89
CA HIS A 6 7.57 50.83 47.95
C HIS A 6 6.63 49.61 47.79
N ASP A 7 7.17 48.59 47.13
CA ASP A 7 7.34 47.18 47.54
C ASP A 7 6.45 46.60 48.65
N GLN A 8 5.76 45.49 48.36
CA GLN A 8 5.35 44.48 49.35
C GLN A 8 4.99 43.13 48.68
N THR A 9 6.00 42.27 48.62
CA THR A 9 6.01 40.84 49.03
C THR A 9 4.81 39.94 48.75
N ASP A 10 5.11 38.94 47.92
CA ASP A 10 4.58 37.59 47.81
C ASP A 10 4.09 36.95 49.12
N ASN A 11 2.84 36.46 49.10
CA ASN A 11 2.50 35.06 49.43
C ASN A 11 1.00 34.83 49.23
N HIS A 12 0.58 33.99 48.28
CA HIS A 12 -0.66 33.18 48.33
C HIS A 12 -0.53 32.07 47.27
N GLN A 13 -0.21 30.85 47.70
CA GLN A 13 -1.14 29.77 48.03
C GLN A 13 -1.54 28.93 46.81
N MET A 14 -1.18 27.65 46.92
CA MET A 14 -1.42 26.57 45.99
C MET A 14 -2.89 26.44 45.58
N ALA A 15 -3.13 26.36 44.27
CA ALA A 15 -4.29 25.68 43.72
C ALA A 15 -3.80 24.65 42.69
N ASN A 16 -3.80 23.37 43.12
CA ASN A 16 -3.70 22.21 42.25
C ASN A 16 -4.78 22.29 41.16
N ASN A 17 -4.36 22.28 39.89
CA ASN A 17 -5.27 22.08 38.77
C ASN A 17 -4.99 20.70 38.13
N PRO A 18 -5.85 19.68 38.35
CA PRO A 18 -5.59 18.32 37.90
C PRO A 18 -6.22 18.08 36.51
N PHE A 19 -5.76 18.77 35.47
CA PHE A 19 -6.12 18.42 34.07
C PHE A 19 -5.05 18.93 33.10
N ILE A 20 -3.80 18.48 33.26
CA ILE A 20 -2.89 18.38 32.12
C ILE A 20 -3.02 16.93 31.66
N ARG A 21 -3.90 16.70 30.68
CA ARG A 21 -3.76 15.51 29.83
C ARG A 21 -2.43 15.70 29.11
N GLU A 22 -1.39 15.05 29.61
CA GLU A 22 -0.18 14.81 28.84
C GLU A 22 -0.63 14.24 27.49
N SER A 23 -0.43 15.02 26.43
CA SER A 23 -0.63 14.57 25.07
C SER A 23 0.36 13.43 24.86
N VAL A 24 -0.15 12.20 24.89
CA VAL A 24 0.56 11.03 24.37
C VAL A 24 1.12 11.44 23.00
N PRO A 25 2.43 11.31 22.76
CA PRO A 25 2.99 11.63 21.44
C PRO A 25 2.22 10.81 20.42
N LYS A 26 1.60 11.50 19.45
CA LYS A 26 0.93 10.87 18.32
C LYS A 26 2.00 10.03 17.63
N GLU A 27 2.00 8.72 17.84
CA GLU A 27 2.82 7.82 17.04
C GLU A 27 2.53 8.16 15.57
N SER A 28 3.58 8.52 14.83
CA SER A 28 3.47 8.99 13.45
C SER A 28 2.84 7.88 12.63
N SER A 29 1.63 8.13 12.12
CA SER A 29 0.91 7.19 11.27
C SER A 29 1.79 6.78 10.08
N PRO A 30 1.89 5.49 9.72
CA PRO A 30 2.71 5.05 8.58
C PRO A 30 2.14 5.46 7.21
N TRP A 31 0.93 6.03 7.19
CA TRP A 31 0.24 6.45 5.98
C TRP A 31 0.66 7.87 5.59
N HIS A 32 1.59 7.99 4.65
CA HIS A 32 2.05 9.28 4.14
C HIS A 32 1.72 9.44 2.66
N ILE A 33 1.11 10.57 2.30
CA ILE A 33 0.92 10.96 0.89
C ILE A 33 2.03 11.93 0.51
N VAL A 34 2.71 11.66 -0.59
CA VAL A 34 3.84 12.46 -1.09
C VAL A 34 3.64 12.84 -2.56
N PRO A 35 4.25 13.92 -3.05
CA PRO A 35 4.41 14.15 -4.47
C PRO A 35 5.06 12.94 -5.15
N MET A 36 4.61 12.59 -6.35
CA MET A 36 5.11 11.42 -7.07
C MET A 36 6.63 11.50 -7.35
N ALA A 37 7.18 12.72 -7.49
CA ALA A 37 8.62 12.94 -7.64
C ALA A 37 9.43 12.59 -6.37
N ASP A 38 8.78 12.62 -5.20
CA ASP A 38 9.39 12.35 -3.90
C ASP A 38 9.14 10.91 -3.44
N TYR A 39 8.53 10.06 -4.28
CA TYR A 39 8.28 8.66 -3.96
C TYR A 39 9.59 7.88 -3.84
N VAL A 40 9.82 7.27 -2.67
CA VAL A 40 11.04 6.48 -2.40
C VAL A 40 10.68 5.01 -2.20
N ILE A 41 11.33 4.11 -2.93
CA ILE A 41 11.17 2.65 -2.78
C ILE A 41 12.07 2.17 -1.63
N PRO A 42 11.62 1.22 -0.79
CA PRO A 42 12.46 0.65 0.26
C PRO A 42 13.66 -0.08 -0.35
N SER A 43 14.87 0.34 0.02
CA SER A 43 16.10 -0.36 -0.33
C SER A 43 16.51 -1.33 0.78
N ASP A 44 17.00 -2.50 0.37
CA ASP A 44 17.79 -3.33 1.27
C ASP A 44 19.20 -2.73 1.36
N ASP A 45 19.39 -1.75 2.23
CA ASP A 45 20.67 -1.05 2.44
C ASP A 45 21.79 -1.98 2.94
N ARG A 46 21.51 -3.28 3.16
CA ARG A 46 22.54 -4.30 3.39
C ARG A 46 23.03 -4.97 2.10
N VAL A 47 22.26 -5.03 1.01
CA VAL A 47 22.70 -5.66 -0.25
C VAL A 47 23.63 -4.74 -1.07
N SER A 48 23.44 -3.42 -0.99
CA SER A 48 24.27 -2.44 -1.71
C SER A 48 25.70 -2.33 -1.16
N LEU A 49 25.89 -2.59 0.14
CA LEU A 49 27.21 -2.62 0.79
C LEU A 49 27.93 -3.98 0.66
N ILE A 50 27.19 -5.06 0.41
CA ILE A 50 27.74 -6.41 0.21
C ILE A 50 28.32 -6.55 -1.20
N LYS A 51 27.71 -5.94 -2.23
CA LYS A 51 28.23 -5.95 -3.61
C LYS A 51 29.59 -5.26 -3.79
N LYS A 52 30.00 -4.36 -2.89
CA LYS A 52 31.33 -3.70 -2.93
C LYS A 52 32.44 -4.43 -2.15
N ARG A 53 32.12 -5.47 -1.37
CA ARG A 53 33.11 -6.23 -0.58
C ARG A 53 33.26 -7.71 -0.99
N TRP A 54 32.42 -8.21 -1.89
CA TRP A 54 32.48 -9.61 -2.36
C TRP A 54 33.55 -9.92 -3.40
N LYS A 55 34.16 -8.92 -4.03
CA LYS A 55 35.29 -9.14 -4.97
C LYS A 55 36.64 -9.43 -4.28
N SER A 56 36.70 -9.44 -2.94
CA SER A 56 37.97 -9.63 -2.21
C SER A 56 37.97 -10.72 -1.13
N LEU A 57 36.87 -11.46 -0.91
CA LEU A 57 36.77 -12.44 0.19
C LEU A 57 36.42 -13.88 -0.20
N HIS A 58 36.33 -14.22 -1.49
CA HIS A 58 36.10 -15.60 -1.95
C HIS A 58 37.26 -16.60 -1.70
N ARG A 59 38.24 -16.28 -0.84
CA ARG A 59 39.40 -17.15 -0.59
C ARG A 59 39.54 -17.69 0.83
N LEU A 60 38.67 -17.35 1.76
CA LEU A 60 38.72 -17.90 3.11
C LEU A 60 37.30 -18.13 3.63
N PHE A 61 37.12 -19.28 4.28
CA PHE A 61 35.92 -19.79 4.95
C PHE A 61 34.98 -20.68 4.13
N GLY A 62 35.47 -21.90 3.91
CA GLY A 62 34.67 -23.09 4.19
C GLY A 62 34.64 -23.37 5.70
N ARG A 63 33.43 -23.52 6.25
CA ARG A 63 33.07 -24.47 7.30
C ARG A 63 31.55 -24.41 7.45
N VAL A 64 30.87 -25.35 6.81
CA VAL A 64 29.46 -25.63 7.05
C VAL A 64 29.41 -26.54 8.27
N ASP A 65 28.77 -26.09 9.34
CA ASP A 65 28.39 -26.98 10.44
C ASP A 65 27.05 -26.55 11.04
N LYS A 66 26.11 -27.51 11.04
CA LYS A 66 24.86 -27.63 11.82
C LYS A 66 23.74 -26.58 11.63
N GLU A 67 23.07 -26.61 10.46
CA GLU A 67 21.71 -26.04 10.27
C GLU A 67 20.73 -27.03 9.65
N ALA A 68 20.94 -28.35 9.85
CA ALA A 68 20.09 -29.38 9.25
C ALA A 68 18.86 -29.78 10.11
N SER A 69 18.56 -29.06 11.22
CA SER A 69 17.41 -29.40 12.11
C SER A 69 16.19 -28.50 11.95
N VAL A 70 16.31 -27.30 11.36
CA VAL A 70 15.20 -26.32 11.28
C VAL A 70 14.48 -26.37 9.93
N ALA A 71 15.17 -26.75 8.85
CA ALA A 71 14.57 -26.87 7.52
C ALA A 71 13.44 -27.92 7.42
N ARG A 72 13.46 -28.97 8.25
CA ARG A 72 12.35 -29.95 8.30
C ARG A 72 11.07 -29.38 8.93
N ALA A 73 11.17 -28.33 9.74
CA ALA A 73 10.01 -27.75 10.43
C ALA A 73 9.11 -26.93 9.49
N GLU A 74 9.65 -26.24 8.47
CA GLU A 74 8.84 -25.44 7.54
C GLU A 74 7.90 -26.30 6.67
N GLU A 75 8.33 -27.50 6.27
CA GLU A 75 7.53 -28.44 5.46
C GLU A 75 6.35 -29.02 6.24
N GLU A 76 6.45 -29.09 7.57
CA GLU A 76 5.41 -29.60 8.46
C GLU A 76 4.33 -28.53 8.78
N LEU A 77 4.64 -27.25 8.53
CA LEU A 77 3.74 -26.13 8.78
C LEU A 77 2.58 -26.07 7.78
N ARG A 78 1.36 -25.87 8.28
CA ARG A 78 0.14 -25.83 7.46
C ARG A 78 -0.35 -24.40 7.24
N ALA A 79 -0.99 -24.17 6.08
CA ALA A 79 -1.68 -22.91 5.81
C ALA A 79 -2.78 -22.66 6.85
N LEU A 80 -2.92 -21.40 7.28
CA LEU A 80 -3.95 -21.02 8.24
C LEU A 80 -5.37 -21.19 7.65
N PRO A 81 -6.35 -21.65 8.44
CA PRO A 81 -7.75 -21.62 8.04
C PRO A 81 -8.20 -20.20 7.67
N ASN A 82 -9.05 -20.07 6.64
CA ASN A 82 -9.49 -18.77 6.11
C ASN A 82 -10.10 -17.83 7.15
N VAL A 83 -10.85 -18.39 8.12
CA VAL A 83 -11.47 -17.61 9.21
C VAL A 83 -10.39 -17.02 10.13
N ARG A 84 -9.39 -17.82 10.53
CA ARG A 84 -8.27 -17.34 11.35
C ARG A 84 -7.45 -16.29 10.60
N LEU A 85 -7.19 -16.53 9.31
CA LEU A 85 -6.50 -15.59 8.43
C LEU A 85 -7.26 -14.25 8.30
N ALA A 86 -8.59 -14.28 8.19
CA ALA A 86 -9.42 -13.06 8.12
C ALA A 86 -9.37 -12.23 9.41
N ASN A 87 -9.28 -12.89 10.58
CA ASN A 87 -9.18 -12.21 11.88
C ASN A 87 -7.76 -11.66 12.16
N LEU A 88 -6.73 -12.42 11.80
CA LEU A 88 -5.33 -12.01 11.99
C LEU A 88 -4.93 -10.91 11.01
N VAL A 89 -5.39 -10.97 9.77
CA VAL A 89 -5.01 -10.01 8.73
C VAL A 89 -6.27 -9.52 8.00
N PRO A 90 -7.12 -8.70 8.64
CA PRO A 90 -8.31 -8.17 7.98
C PRO A 90 -7.94 -7.30 6.77
N PRO A 91 -8.87 -7.05 5.82
CA PRO A 91 -8.63 -6.12 4.72
C PRO A 91 -8.11 -4.76 5.22
N ILE A 92 -7.17 -4.16 4.49
CA ILE A 92 -6.60 -2.85 4.84
C ILE A 92 -7.71 -1.81 4.93
N ASN A 93 -7.75 -1.06 6.03
CA ASN A 93 -8.63 0.09 6.19
C ASN A 93 -8.07 1.30 5.45
N TRP A 94 -8.46 1.46 4.18
CA TRP A 94 -8.06 2.59 3.33
C TRP A 94 -8.57 3.96 3.80
N SER A 95 -9.37 4.04 4.86
CA SER A 95 -9.83 5.32 5.42
C SER A 95 -8.67 6.16 5.97
N LEU A 96 -7.63 5.52 6.53
CA LEU A 96 -6.43 6.19 7.01
C LEU A 96 -5.64 6.86 5.88
N VAL A 97 -5.66 6.27 4.68
CA VAL A 97 -5.05 6.87 3.49
C VAL A 97 -5.85 8.10 3.03
N ALA A 98 -7.18 8.09 3.18
CA ALA A 98 -8.01 9.25 2.85
C ALA A 98 -7.76 10.42 3.82
N GLU A 99 -7.50 10.13 5.09
CA GLU A 99 -7.09 11.15 6.07
C GLU A 99 -5.73 11.76 5.72
N ALA A 100 -4.73 10.92 5.42
CA ALA A 100 -3.41 11.37 4.99
C ALA A 100 -3.47 12.18 3.67
N PHE A 101 -4.35 11.77 2.75
CA PHE A 101 -4.59 12.51 1.51
C PHE A 101 -5.22 13.88 1.76
N ALA A 102 -6.22 13.98 2.64
CA ALA A 102 -6.81 15.25 3.01
C ALA A 102 -5.79 16.22 3.62
N GLU A 103 -4.90 15.71 4.47
CA GLU A 103 -3.82 16.50 5.07
C GLU A 103 -2.84 17.02 4.01
N ALA A 104 -2.33 16.14 3.14
CA ALA A 104 -1.42 16.52 2.07
C ALA A 104 -2.07 17.50 1.06
N HIS A 105 -3.34 17.27 0.71
CA HIS A 105 -4.12 18.16 -0.16
C HIS A 105 -4.23 19.57 0.43
N ASN A 106 -4.56 19.68 1.72
CA ASN A 106 -4.71 20.96 2.41
C ASN A 106 -3.38 21.69 2.55
N GLN A 107 -2.29 20.98 2.83
CA GLN A 107 -0.96 21.56 2.93
C GLN A 107 -0.51 22.20 1.61
N ILE A 108 -0.68 21.49 0.49
CA ILE A 108 -0.33 22.01 -0.84
C ILE A 108 -1.19 23.21 -1.21
N THR A 109 -2.47 23.18 -0.85
CA THR A 109 -3.41 24.30 -1.10
C THR A 109 -2.99 25.55 -0.32
N ALA A 110 -2.58 25.38 0.95
CA ALA A 110 -2.08 26.47 1.79
C ALA A 110 -0.75 27.05 1.28
N ASP A 111 0.19 26.21 0.85
CA ASP A 111 1.48 26.63 0.32
C ASP A 111 1.35 27.42 -0.99
N ALA A 112 0.42 27.02 -1.86
CA ALA A 112 0.08 27.77 -3.08
C ALA A 112 -0.50 29.15 -2.75
N SER A 113 -1.40 29.22 -1.76
CA SER A 113 -2.02 30.48 -1.30
C SER A 113 -1.03 31.43 -0.61
N GLY A 114 0.10 30.91 -0.09
CA GLY A 114 1.13 31.69 0.61
C GLY A 114 2.22 32.31 -0.28
N ARG A 115 2.38 31.85 -1.54
CA ARG A 115 3.46 32.27 -2.45
C ARG A 115 3.18 33.52 -3.31
N GLY A 116 2.06 34.22 -3.12
CA GLY A 116 1.64 35.33 -3.99
C GLY A 116 0.96 36.50 -3.30
N LYS A 117 1.64 37.16 -2.34
CA LYS A 117 1.23 38.48 -1.82
C LYS A 117 2.29 39.55 -2.12
N ILE A 118 2.91 39.48 -3.30
CA ILE A 118 3.79 40.53 -3.81
C ILE A 118 3.38 40.80 -5.27
N ASP A 119 2.67 41.91 -5.43
CA ASP A 119 2.50 42.73 -6.63
C ASP A 119 1.79 42.16 -7.88
N LEU A 120 0.55 42.64 -8.06
CA LEU A 120 0.05 43.44 -9.20
C LEU A 120 -1.36 43.02 -9.63
N ARG A 121 -2.27 43.97 -9.51
CA ARG A 121 -3.64 43.96 -10.04
C ARG A 121 -3.64 43.71 -11.55
N SER A 122 -3.68 42.45 -11.96
CA SER A 122 -4.03 42.05 -13.34
C SER A 122 -4.64 40.65 -13.33
N SER A 123 -5.96 40.60 -13.57
CA SER A 123 -6.74 39.50 -14.19
C SER A 123 -6.80 38.10 -13.52
N SER A 124 -8.05 37.73 -13.18
CA SER A 124 -8.62 36.40 -12.87
C SER A 124 -8.10 35.68 -11.63
N GLY A 125 -9.04 35.26 -10.76
CA GLY A 125 -8.76 34.40 -9.61
C GLY A 125 -7.95 33.19 -10.05
N GLU A 126 -6.77 33.04 -9.45
CA GLU A 126 -5.83 31.96 -9.73
C GLU A 126 -6.56 30.62 -9.59
N ASP A 127 -6.64 29.90 -10.71
CA ASP A 127 -7.35 28.62 -10.82
C ASP A 127 -6.68 27.60 -9.91
N GLU A 128 -7.41 27.13 -8.89
CA GLU A 128 -6.92 26.03 -8.06
C GLU A 128 -6.74 24.80 -8.97
N PRO A 129 -5.49 24.34 -9.18
CA PRO A 129 -5.22 23.33 -10.18
C PRO A 129 -5.81 21.99 -9.77
N VAL A 130 -6.27 21.22 -10.75
CA VAL A 130 -6.72 19.85 -10.54
C VAL A 130 -5.56 18.99 -10.02
N ARG A 131 -5.82 18.23 -8.95
CA ARG A 131 -4.82 17.36 -8.32
C ARG A 131 -5.10 15.90 -8.62
N PHE A 132 -4.04 15.11 -8.75
CA PHE A 132 -4.13 13.68 -9.01
C PHE A 132 -3.75 12.90 -7.76
N LEU A 133 -4.52 11.87 -7.43
CA LEU A 133 -4.10 10.79 -6.53
C LEU A 133 -3.83 9.55 -7.36
N ILE A 134 -2.57 9.16 -7.45
CA ILE A 134 -2.12 7.99 -8.18
C ILE A 134 -2.14 6.78 -7.26
N GLY A 135 -2.97 5.80 -7.62
CA GLY A 135 -3.11 4.54 -6.93
C GLY A 135 -2.09 3.53 -7.40
N GLN A 136 -1.28 3.03 -6.47
CA GLN A 136 -0.49 1.83 -6.73
C GLN A 136 -1.41 0.61 -6.99
N PRO A 137 -0.93 -0.42 -7.69
CA PRO A 137 -1.65 -1.68 -7.86
C PRO A 137 -2.07 -2.26 -6.51
N CYS A 138 -3.21 -2.94 -6.41
CA CYS A 138 -3.74 -3.46 -5.14
C CYS A 138 -4.07 -2.39 -4.07
N CYS A 139 -3.79 -1.11 -4.31
CA CYS A 139 -4.22 0.00 -3.46
C CYS A 139 -5.51 0.60 -4.04
N ASN A 140 -6.49 0.90 -3.16
CA ASN A 140 -7.84 1.30 -3.58
C ASN A 140 -7.99 2.83 -3.65
N HIS A 141 -7.34 3.44 -4.64
CA HIS A 141 -7.33 4.91 -4.81
C HIS A 141 -8.74 5.49 -5.00
N ALA A 142 -9.61 4.80 -5.75
CA ALA A 142 -10.99 5.22 -5.97
C ALA A 142 -11.73 5.38 -4.64
N ALA A 143 -11.63 4.40 -3.74
CA ALA A 143 -12.25 4.48 -2.42
C ALA A 143 -11.58 5.54 -1.52
N THR A 144 -10.29 5.84 -1.72
CA THR A 144 -9.60 6.94 -1.02
C THR A 144 -10.19 8.30 -1.42
N VAL A 145 -10.25 8.60 -2.71
CA VAL A 145 -10.76 9.90 -3.19
C VAL A 145 -12.28 10.04 -3.00
N GLN A 146 -13.04 8.93 -3.03
CA GLN A 146 -14.47 8.96 -2.68
C GLN A 146 -14.70 9.32 -1.21
N ARG A 147 -13.87 8.79 -0.28
CA ARG A 147 -13.94 9.17 1.14
C ARG A 147 -13.56 10.63 1.34
N TRP A 148 -12.53 11.10 0.65
CA TRP A 148 -12.18 12.52 0.62
C TRP A 148 -13.37 13.35 0.12
N ALA A 149 -14.03 12.93 -0.97
CA ALA A 149 -15.19 13.63 -1.51
C ALA A 149 -16.34 13.74 -0.49
N ALA A 150 -16.61 12.65 0.25
CA ALA A 150 -17.65 12.65 1.28
C ALA A 150 -17.33 13.63 2.42
N ARG A 151 -16.06 13.74 2.81
CA ARG A 151 -15.59 14.66 3.85
C ARG A 151 -15.69 16.13 3.41
N GLU A 152 -15.25 16.43 2.19
CA GLU A 152 -15.23 17.79 1.63
C GLU A 152 -16.56 18.17 0.94
N GLN A 153 -17.58 17.31 1.03
CA GLN A 153 -18.87 17.47 0.34
C GLN A 153 -18.73 17.73 -1.17
N ALA A 154 -17.69 17.14 -1.78
CA ALA A 154 -17.37 17.30 -3.19
C ALA A 154 -18.29 16.43 -4.07
N ARG A 155 -18.61 16.92 -5.27
CA ARG A 155 -19.42 16.20 -6.26
C ARG A 155 -18.61 15.04 -6.85
N VAL A 156 -19.02 13.80 -6.57
CA VAL A 156 -18.43 12.61 -7.19
C VAL A 156 -18.95 12.43 -8.61
N LEU A 157 -18.03 12.44 -9.58
CA LEU A 157 -18.29 12.17 -10.99
C LEU A 157 -18.30 10.65 -11.21
N THR A 158 -19.36 10.15 -11.82
CA THR A 158 -19.44 8.74 -12.22
C THR A 158 -18.72 8.58 -13.56
N PRO A 159 -17.78 7.63 -13.71
CA PRO A 159 -17.14 7.36 -15.00
C PRO A 159 -18.16 6.97 -16.08
N PRO A 160 -17.90 7.27 -17.36
CA PRO A 160 -18.77 6.92 -18.47
C PRO A 160 -18.85 5.40 -18.66
N GLU A 161 -19.97 4.92 -19.19
CA GLU A 161 -20.08 3.54 -19.64
C GLU A 161 -19.20 3.27 -20.87
N THR A 162 -18.78 2.02 -21.07
CA THR A 162 -18.04 1.59 -22.26
C THR A 162 -18.69 2.03 -23.57
N ALA A 163 -20.01 1.89 -23.69
CA ALA A 163 -20.74 2.29 -24.89
C ALA A 163 -20.66 3.81 -25.12
N GLN A 164 -20.72 4.61 -24.04
CA GLN A 164 -20.57 6.06 -24.13
C GLN A 164 -19.15 6.44 -24.58
N ILE A 165 -18.11 5.78 -24.05
CA ILE A 165 -16.72 6.00 -24.48
C ILE A 165 -16.58 5.75 -25.98
N LEU A 166 -17.07 4.61 -26.47
CA LEU A 166 -16.97 4.23 -27.88
C LEU A 166 -17.80 5.12 -28.81
N ALA A 167 -18.86 5.76 -28.29
CA ALA A 167 -19.70 6.72 -28.99
C ALA A 167 -19.17 8.18 -28.90
N GLY A 168 -17.97 8.41 -28.36
CA GLY A 168 -17.35 9.73 -28.24
C GLY A 168 -17.67 10.50 -26.96
N GLY A 169 -18.62 10.02 -26.15
CA GLY A 169 -18.85 10.47 -24.77
C GLY A 169 -19.41 11.88 -24.58
N GLU A 170 -20.02 12.49 -25.60
CA GLU A 170 -20.56 13.86 -25.53
C GLU A 170 -21.52 14.06 -24.35
N SER A 171 -22.50 13.17 -24.20
CA SER A 171 -23.48 13.25 -23.10
C SER A 171 -22.84 13.23 -21.71
N TRP A 172 -21.72 12.53 -21.56
CA TRP A 172 -20.97 12.52 -20.31
C TRP A 172 -20.22 13.84 -20.09
N LEU A 173 -19.59 14.40 -21.13
CA LEU A 173 -18.93 15.70 -21.07
C LEU A 173 -19.90 16.84 -20.74
N GLU A 174 -21.11 16.82 -21.31
CA GLU A 174 -22.16 17.80 -21.01
C GLU A 174 -22.66 17.73 -19.56
N SER A 175 -22.53 16.57 -18.90
CA SER A 175 -22.92 16.38 -17.51
C SER A 175 -21.91 16.91 -16.49
N LEU A 176 -20.69 17.25 -16.94
CA LEU A 176 -19.61 17.73 -16.09
C LEU A 176 -19.93 19.09 -15.45
N PRO A 177 -19.39 19.39 -14.27
CA PRO A 177 -19.53 20.70 -13.66
C PRO A 177 -18.91 21.78 -14.54
N THR A 178 -19.41 23.02 -14.40
CA THR A 178 -18.80 24.21 -15.00
C THR A 178 -18.24 25.10 -13.90
N ARG A 179 -17.22 25.88 -14.23
CA ARG A 179 -16.66 26.92 -13.35
C ARG A 179 -17.77 27.80 -12.79
N GLY A 180 -17.74 28.04 -11.47
CA GLY A 180 -18.75 28.82 -10.74
C GLY A 180 -19.67 28.02 -9.83
N GLY A 181 -19.53 26.69 -9.77
CA GLY A 181 -20.09 25.90 -8.69
C GLY A 181 -19.28 26.06 -7.39
N ASP A 182 -19.96 26.16 -6.25
CA ASP A 182 -19.32 26.29 -4.92
C ASP A 182 -18.65 24.98 -4.43
N GLN A 183 -18.86 23.86 -5.12
CA GLN A 183 -18.37 22.55 -4.72
C GLN A 183 -17.25 22.05 -5.63
N ALA A 184 -16.17 21.56 -5.01
CA ALA A 184 -15.15 20.79 -5.71
C ALA A 184 -15.74 19.51 -6.31
N TRP A 185 -15.09 18.94 -7.32
CA TRP A 185 -15.48 17.67 -7.92
C TRP A 185 -14.42 16.59 -7.76
N VAL A 186 -14.83 15.33 -7.83
CA VAL A 186 -13.93 14.17 -7.77
C VAL A 186 -14.25 13.19 -8.87
N LEU A 187 -13.25 12.83 -9.67
CA LEU A 187 -13.32 11.68 -10.57
C LEU A 187 -12.55 10.51 -9.92
N PRO A 188 -13.22 9.44 -9.46
CA PRO A 188 -12.54 8.40 -8.67
C PRO A 188 -11.53 7.53 -9.42
N ALA A 189 -11.74 7.32 -10.71
CA ALA A 189 -11.04 6.30 -11.48
C ALA A 189 -10.92 6.72 -12.96
N LEU A 190 -9.88 7.48 -13.29
CA LEU A 190 -9.61 7.97 -14.65
C LEU A 190 -9.40 6.82 -15.65
N GLU A 191 -8.85 5.69 -15.20
CA GLU A 191 -8.64 4.48 -16.01
C GLU A 191 -9.94 3.89 -16.59
N ARG A 192 -11.10 4.33 -16.08
CA ARG A 192 -12.43 3.96 -16.58
C ARG A 192 -13.01 4.95 -17.58
N CYS A 193 -12.32 6.05 -17.87
CA CYS A 193 -12.79 7.10 -18.80
C CYS A 193 -12.21 6.94 -20.21
N PHE A 194 -11.44 5.89 -20.47
CA PHE A 194 -10.86 5.63 -21.78
C PHE A 194 -10.70 4.13 -22.06
N LEU A 195 -10.56 3.83 -23.35
CA LEU A 195 -10.23 2.50 -23.87
C LEU A 195 -9.03 2.67 -24.81
N ARG A 196 -8.07 1.74 -24.81
CA ARG A 196 -6.97 1.72 -25.80
C ARG A 196 -7.49 1.28 -27.17
N HIS A 197 -8.34 2.12 -27.75
CA HIS A 197 -9.09 1.94 -28.98
C HIS A 197 -9.08 3.26 -29.76
N THR A 198 -9.27 3.23 -31.08
CA THR A 198 -9.22 4.42 -31.95
C THR A 198 -10.21 5.51 -31.49
N ASN A 199 -11.44 5.11 -31.19
CA ASN A 199 -12.48 6.01 -30.65
C ASN A 199 -12.44 6.13 -29.12
N GLY A 200 -11.49 5.49 -28.45
CA GLY A 200 -11.50 5.29 -27.00
C GLY A 200 -10.74 6.35 -26.20
N LEU A 201 -10.03 7.27 -26.86
CA LEU A 201 -9.13 8.24 -26.21
C LEU A 201 -9.62 9.68 -26.27
N ASP A 202 -10.56 10.01 -27.16
CA ASP A 202 -10.97 11.40 -27.37
C ASP A 202 -11.71 11.97 -26.16
N LEU A 203 -12.50 11.12 -25.49
CA LEU A 203 -13.21 11.49 -24.27
C LEU A 203 -12.25 11.93 -23.15
N VAL A 204 -11.22 11.12 -22.86
CA VAL A 204 -10.27 11.44 -21.79
C VAL A 204 -9.42 12.66 -22.13
N ARG A 205 -9.06 12.87 -23.40
CA ARG A 205 -8.32 14.07 -23.83
C ARG A 205 -9.13 15.33 -23.58
N ARG A 206 -10.39 15.37 -24.03
CA ARG A 206 -11.29 16.52 -23.84
C ARG A 206 -11.62 16.74 -22.37
N PHE A 207 -11.80 15.67 -21.60
CA PHE A 207 -11.96 15.78 -20.16
C PHE A 207 -10.75 16.44 -19.49
N LEU A 208 -9.54 15.94 -19.78
CA LEU A 208 -8.30 16.48 -19.21
C LEU A 208 -8.05 17.91 -19.65
N GLU A 209 -8.36 18.26 -20.89
CA GLU A 209 -8.28 19.63 -21.40
C GLU A 209 -9.15 20.59 -20.56
N ARG A 210 -10.43 20.26 -20.35
CA ARG A 210 -11.36 21.08 -19.55
C ARG A 210 -10.99 21.12 -18.07
N ALA A 211 -10.51 20.00 -17.53
CA ALA A 211 -10.08 19.90 -16.13
C ALA A 211 -8.84 20.78 -15.87
N ILE A 212 -7.81 20.62 -16.70
CA ILE A 212 -6.52 21.30 -16.52
C ILE A 212 -6.60 22.79 -16.89
N SER A 213 -7.49 23.18 -17.80
CA SER A 213 -7.73 24.59 -18.13
C SER A 213 -8.48 25.36 -17.03
N GLY A 214 -8.96 24.68 -15.98
CA GLY A 214 -9.77 25.26 -14.92
C GLY A 214 -11.25 25.44 -15.27
N GLU A 215 -11.69 25.00 -16.46
CA GLU A 215 -13.09 25.12 -16.90
C GLU A 215 -14.07 24.37 -15.98
N LEU A 216 -13.61 23.30 -15.33
CA LEU A 216 -14.42 22.51 -14.39
C LEU A 216 -14.36 23.03 -12.95
N GLY A 217 -13.51 24.01 -12.63
CA GLY A 217 -13.21 24.42 -11.26
C GLY A 217 -12.35 23.40 -10.48
N PRO A 218 -12.18 23.58 -9.16
CA PRO A 218 -11.29 22.75 -8.34
C PRO A 218 -11.74 21.29 -8.32
N GLY A 219 -10.78 20.38 -8.48
CA GLY A 219 -11.11 18.96 -8.44
C GLY A 219 -9.94 18.01 -8.20
N VAL A 220 -10.30 16.78 -7.87
CA VAL A 220 -9.38 15.67 -7.63
C VAL A 220 -9.66 14.54 -8.60
N ILE A 221 -8.62 14.02 -9.23
CA ILE A 221 -8.67 12.84 -10.10
C ILE A 221 -7.93 11.68 -9.43
N GLY A 222 -8.65 10.61 -9.10
CA GLY A 222 -8.06 9.31 -8.80
C GLY A 222 -7.69 8.59 -10.09
N CYS A 223 -6.51 7.97 -10.14
CA CYS A 223 -6.05 7.23 -11.31
C CYS A 223 -5.16 6.06 -10.92
N ASP A 224 -5.32 4.92 -11.59
CA ASP A 224 -4.35 3.82 -11.54
C ASP A 224 -2.95 4.24 -12.01
N SER A 225 -1.90 3.65 -11.45
CA SER A 225 -0.52 3.95 -11.84
C SER A 225 -0.19 3.55 -13.29
N TRP A 226 -0.72 2.44 -13.81
CA TRP A 226 -0.51 2.01 -15.20
C TRP A 226 -1.28 2.90 -16.17
N ALA A 227 -2.53 3.25 -15.82
CA ALA A 227 -3.32 4.19 -16.59
C ALA A 227 -2.69 5.58 -16.62
N PHE A 228 -2.18 6.05 -15.49
CA PHE A 228 -1.50 7.34 -15.41
C PHE A 228 -0.24 7.38 -16.28
N ALA A 229 0.61 6.34 -16.20
CA ALA A 229 1.79 6.23 -17.06
C ALA A 229 1.41 6.27 -18.55
N PHE A 230 0.32 5.59 -18.94
CA PHE A 230 -0.19 5.64 -20.31
C PHE A 230 -0.75 7.00 -20.70
N VAL A 231 -1.55 7.63 -19.84
CA VAL A 231 -2.11 8.96 -20.07
C VAL A 231 -1.00 9.98 -20.29
N GLN A 232 0.05 9.97 -19.47
CA GLN A 232 1.22 10.84 -19.64
C GLN A 232 1.89 10.68 -21.01
N ARG A 233 1.79 9.49 -21.63
CA ARG A 233 2.37 9.23 -22.96
C ARG A 233 1.54 9.82 -24.10
N ILE A 234 0.22 9.90 -23.92
CA ILE A 234 -0.73 10.37 -24.95
C ILE A 234 -1.19 11.82 -24.75
N TRP A 235 -0.96 12.39 -23.57
CA TRP A 235 -1.32 13.76 -23.21
C TRP A 235 -0.31 14.33 -22.20
N PRO A 236 0.40 15.42 -22.51
CA PRO A 236 1.29 16.06 -21.54
C PRO A 236 0.46 16.68 -20.40
N LEU A 237 0.86 16.44 -19.16
CA LEU A 237 0.21 16.97 -17.95
C LEU A 237 1.09 18.07 -17.31
N PRO A 238 1.19 19.27 -17.93
CA PRO A 238 2.06 20.32 -17.41
C PRO A 238 1.54 20.85 -16.07
N GLY A 239 2.45 21.08 -15.11
CA GLY A 239 2.13 21.74 -13.84
C GLY A 239 1.13 20.99 -12.95
N THR A 240 0.80 19.74 -13.28
CA THR A 240 -0.21 18.96 -12.56
C THR A 240 0.43 18.30 -11.34
N ALA A 241 -0.11 18.59 -10.15
CA ALA A 241 0.33 17.96 -8.91
C ALA A 241 -0.20 16.51 -8.84
N ALA A 242 0.70 15.53 -8.99
CA ALA A 242 0.42 14.12 -8.80
C ALA A 242 0.94 13.65 -7.44
N LEU A 243 0.04 13.14 -6.62
CA LEU A 243 0.30 12.62 -5.28
C LEU A 243 0.16 11.11 -5.27
N THR A 244 0.87 10.42 -4.39
CA THR A 244 0.79 8.97 -4.23
C THR A 244 1.04 8.59 -2.77
N LEU A 245 0.59 7.40 -2.38
CA LEU A 245 0.95 6.80 -1.10
C LEU A 245 2.45 6.48 -1.11
N GLN A 246 3.18 6.93 -0.09
CA GLN A 246 4.59 6.62 0.09
C GLN A 246 4.78 5.12 0.36
N ALA A 247 5.89 4.57 -0.14
CA ALA A 247 6.21 3.17 0.02
C ALA A 247 6.45 2.81 1.50
N PHE A 248 5.94 1.65 1.91
CA PHE A 248 6.12 1.10 3.25
C PHE A 248 7.45 0.37 3.33
N ASP A 249 8.28 0.73 4.31
CA ASP A 249 9.44 -0.07 4.69
C ASP A 249 9.03 -1.20 5.65
N GLY A 250 10.01 -1.99 6.11
CA GLY A 250 9.72 -3.09 7.03
C GLY A 250 9.10 -2.62 8.36
N ALA A 251 9.44 -1.42 8.85
CA ALA A 251 8.92 -0.89 10.11
C ALA A 251 7.45 -0.52 9.96
N ALA A 252 7.09 0.17 8.87
CA ALA A 252 5.71 0.47 8.51
C ALA A 252 4.87 -0.80 8.29
N LEU A 253 5.45 -1.87 7.72
CA LEU A 253 4.77 -3.16 7.63
C LEU A 253 4.60 -3.84 9.01
N ALA A 254 5.56 -3.69 9.92
CA ALA A 254 5.44 -4.18 11.31
C ALA A 254 4.27 -3.49 12.04
N ASP A 255 4.17 -2.16 11.88
CA ASP A 255 3.09 -1.33 12.42
C ASP A 255 1.73 -1.74 11.84
N LEU A 256 1.70 -2.13 10.57
CA LEU A 256 0.47 -2.50 9.88
C LEU A 256 0.00 -3.92 10.22
N PHE A 257 0.91 -4.90 10.27
CA PHE A 257 0.55 -6.32 10.31
C PHE A 257 0.80 -7.02 11.64
N VAL A 258 1.80 -6.58 12.42
CA VAL A 258 2.29 -7.33 13.58
C VAL A 258 1.88 -6.64 14.89
N LYS A 259 2.24 -5.37 15.06
CA LYS A 259 1.96 -4.61 16.30
C LYS A 259 0.48 -4.59 16.70
N PRO A 260 -0.50 -4.45 15.77
CA PRO A 260 -1.91 -4.43 16.16
C PRO A 260 -2.41 -5.75 16.77
N LYS A 261 -1.69 -6.85 16.56
CA LYS A 261 -2.05 -8.19 17.04
C LYS A 261 -1.20 -8.63 18.23
N ALA A 262 0.05 -8.19 18.30
CA ALA A 262 0.88 -8.33 19.50
C ALA A 262 0.34 -7.46 20.65
N ASN A 263 0.06 -6.18 20.39
CA ASN A 263 -0.28 -5.24 21.47
C ASN A 263 -1.80 -5.12 21.73
N SER A 264 -2.60 -6.13 21.36
CA SER A 264 -4.06 -6.01 21.34
C SER A 264 -4.70 -5.90 22.75
N GLY A 265 -3.94 -6.06 23.84
CA GLY A 265 -4.46 -6.06 25.22
C GLY A 265 -5.52 -7.14 25.48
N ALA A 266 -5.75 -8.02 24.50
CA ALA A 266 -6.69 -9.12 24.56
C ALA A 266 -6.08 -10.25 25.40
N ARG A 267 -6.95 -11.14 25.91
CA ARG A 267 -6.57 -12.27 26.78
C ARG A 267 -5.57 -13.26 26.14
N HIS A 268 -5.30 -13.12 24.83
CA HIS A 268 -4.38 -13.92 24.05
C HIS A 268 -3.57 -13.01 23.12
N GLU A 269 -2.26 -12.93 23.36
CA GLU A 269 -1.32 -12.23 22.49
C GLU A 269 -0.88 -13.17 21.36
N THR A 270 -0.91 -12.69 20.11
CA THR A 270 -0.43 -13.46 18.96
C THR A 270 1.03 -13.15 18.72
N ARG A 271 1.89 -14.17 18.80
CA ARG A 271 3.32 -14.04 18.52
C ARG A 271 3.63 -14.50 17.10
N PHE A 272 4.30 -13.64 16.35
CA PHE A 272 4.76 -13.96 15.00
C PHE A 272 6.23 -14.35 15.04
N LEU A 273 6.53 -15.59 14.63
CA LEU A 273 7.89 -16.14 14.63
C LEU A 273 8.34 -16.46 13.20
N SER A 274 9.63 -16.23 12.91
CA SER A 274 10.23 -16.66 11.64
C SER A 274 10.31 -18.18 11.61
N ALA A 275 9.76 -18.81 10.57
CA ALA A 275 9.83 -20.26 10.40
C ALA A 275 11.27 -20.75 10.18
N SER A 276 12.13 -19.90 9.64
CA SER A 276 13.53 -20.22 9.35
C SER A 276 14.49 -20.06 10.53
N SER A 277 14.22 -19.15 11.47
CA SER A 277 15.11 -18.88 12.61
C SER A 277 14.48 -19.14 13.99
N GLY A 278 13.17 -19.25 14.09
CA GLY A 278 12.45 -19.32 15.37
C GLY A 278 12.35 -17.99 16.11
N GLU A 279 12.93 -16.91 15.58
CA GLU A 279 12.99 -15.61 16.24
C GLU A 279 11.68 -14.81 16.10
N SER A 280 11.37 -14.00 17.11
CA SER A 280 10.23 -13.08 17.08
C SER A 280 10.43 -11.96 16.06
N LEU A 281 9.36 -11.64 15.32
CA LEU A 281 9.38 -10.56 14.32
C LEU A 281 9.37 -9.15 14.96
N LEU A 282 8.94 -9.04 16.22
CA LEU A 282 9.12 -7.85 17.03
C LEU A 282 10.17 -8.13 18.12
N PRO A 283 11.16 -7.25 18.32
CA PRO A 283 12.09 -7.39 19.44
C PRO A 283 11.30 -7.35 20.75
N GLU A 284 11.53 -8.32 21.64
CA GLU A 284 10.93 -8.30 22.97
C GLU A 284 11.39 -7.03 23.70
N GLU A 285 10.43 -6.23 24.18
CA GLU A 285 10.72 -5.10 25.05
C GLU A 285 11.27 -5.65 26.37
N THR A 286 12.58 -5.84 26.41
CA THR A 286 13.26 -6.26 27.63
C THR A 286 13.09 -5.14 28.65
N GLN A 287 12.27 -5.38 29.68
CA GLN A 287 12.27 -4.62 30.92
C GLN A 287 13.59 -4.87 31.66
N THR A 288 14.70 -4.41 31.11
CA THR A 288 15.97 -4.37 31.83
C THR A 288 16.10 -3.00 32.47
N THR A 289 15.68 -2.94 33.73
CA THR A 289 16.24 -2.05 34.72
C THR A 289 17.74 -2.30 34.84
N SER A 290 18.55 -1.68 33.99
CA SER A 290 19.98 -1.54 34.22
C SER A 290 20.50 -0.31 33.50
N ARG A 291 20.41 0.78 34.24
CA ARG A 291 21.30 1.95 34.29
C ARG A 291 22.47 1.92 33.31
N GLY A 292 22.34 2.78 32.28
CA GLY A 292 23.43 3.54 31.70
C GLY A 292 24.27 2.84 30.65
N GLU A 293 23.78 2.78 29.42
CA GLU A 293 24.60 2.91 28.21
C GLU A 293 23.83 3.73 27.15
N SER A 294 24.58 4.52 26.40
CA SER A 294 24.18 5.66 25.57
C SER A 294 23.04 5.42 24.57
N SER A 295 22.10 6.37 24.58
CA SER A 295 20.83 6.41 23.86
C SER A 295 20.95 6.83 22.38
N GLU A 296 21.78 6.15 21.58
CA GLU A 296 21.93 6.46 20.14
C GLU A 296 21.82 5.25 19.19
N SER A 297 21.59 4.02 19.68
CA SER A 297 21.52 2.81 18.82
C SER A 297 20.28 1.92 19.01
N LYS A 298 19.17 2.48 19.52
CA LYS A 298 17.86 1.80 19.44
C LYS A 298 17.14 2.19 18.14
N LEU A 299 17.80 1.94 17.00
CA LEU A 299 17.05 1.78 15.76
C LEU A 299 16.17 0.55 15.96
N VAL A 300 14.85 0.72 15.85
CA VAL A 300 13.87 -0.37 15.85
C VAL A 300 14.38 -1.44 14.90
N GLN A 301 15.00 -2.51 15.45
CA GLN A 301 15.53 -3.61 14.66
C GLN A 301 14.33 -4.37 14.11
N THR A 302 13.87 -3.90 12.96
CA THR A 302 12.81 -4.55 12.19
C THR A 302 13.36 -5.87 11.67
N SER A 303 12.54 -6.94 11.75
CA SER A 303 12.91 -8.26 11.26
C SER A 303 13.36 -8.23 9.80
N SER A 304 14.28 -9.12 9.43
CA SER A 304 14.75 -9.27 8.05
C SER A 304 13.61 -9.61 7.09
N GLU A 305 12.64 -10.37 7.57
CA GLU A 305 11.48 -10.88 6.85
C GLU A 305 10.59 -9.73 6.38
N LEU A 306 10.28 -8.77 7.25
CA LEU A 306 9.45 -7.62 6.90
C LEU A 306 10.17 -6.66 5.94
N ARG A 307 11.49 -6.52 6.08
CA ARG A 307 12.30 -5.74 5.13
C ARG A 307 12.34 -6.40 3.75
N GLN A 308 12.54 -7.71 3.69
CA GLN A 308 12.50 -8.47 2.45
C GLN A 308 11.12 -8.39 1.79
N LEU A 309 10.05 -8.51 2.58
CA LEU A 309 8.69 -8.35 2.09
C LEU A 309 8.44 -6.95 1.50
N ALA A 310 8.89 -5.90 2.21
CA ALA A 310 8.82 -4.52 1.74
C ALA A 310 9.59 -4.34 0.43
N THR A 311 10.83 -4.83 0.32
CA THR A 311 11.62 -4.75 -0.91
C THR A 311 10.98 -5.54 -2.06
N HIS A 312 10.50 -6.77 -1.81
CA HIS A 312 9.83 -7.61 -2.82
C HIS A 312 8.57 -6.95 -3.36
N CYS A 313 7.77 -6.36 -2.48
CA CYS A 313 6.56 -5.63 -2.85
C CYS A 313 6.83 -4.18 -3.28
N ARG A 314 8.10 -3.75 -3.32
CA ARG A 314 8.53 -2.37 -3.62
C ARG A 314 7.84 -1.32 -2.73
N GLY A 315 7.53 -1.73 -1.50
CA GLY A 315 6.82 -0.97 -0.46
C GLY A 315 5.33 -0.78 -0.71
N ASN A 316 4.72 -1.53 -1.62
CA ASN A 316 3.28 -1.49 -1.85
C ASN A 316 2.53 -2.25 -0.73
N PRO A 317 1.74 -1.55 0.13
CA PRO A 317 1.08 -2.17 1.27
C PRO A 317 -0.06 -3.11 0.86
N GLY A 318 -0.77 -2.80 -0.22
CA GLY A 318 -1.83 -3.67 -0.75
C GLY A 318 -1.28 -5.01 -1.23
N LEU A 319 -0.17 -4.98 -1.97
CA LEU A 319 0.53 -6.19 -2.41
C LEU A 319 1.14 -6.95 -1.22
N ALA A 320 1.78 -6.23 -0.29
CA ALA A 320 2.36 -6.82 0.91
C ALA A 320 1.30 -7.55 1.75
N TRP A 321 0.06 -7.05 1.81
CA TRP A 321 -1.04 -7.73 2.51
C TRP A 321 -1.36 -9.10 1.91
N HIS A 322 -1.36 -9.23 0.58
CA HIS A 322 -1.60 -10.51 -0.08
C HIS A 322 -0.48 -11.52 0.19
N TYR A 323 0.78 -11.07 0.10
CA TYR A 323 1.94 -11.90 0.40
C TYR A 323 2.00 -12.31 1.87
N TRP A 324 1.79 -11.35 2.78
CA TRP A 324 1.77 -11.59 4.22
C TRP A 324 0.75 -12.68 4.57
N ARG A 325 -0.47 -12.57 4.08
CA ARG A 325 -1.50 -13.61 4.26
C ARG A 325 -1.06 -14.98 3.76
N LYS A 326 -0.32 -15.02 2.65
CA LYS A 326 0.20 -16.27 2.07
C LYS A 326 1.42 -16.81 2.82
N GLN A 327 2.12 -16.00 3.61
CA GLN A 327 3.27 -16.40 4.45
C GLN A 327 2.88 -17.01 5.81
N LEU A 328 1.66 -16.75 6.31
CA LEU A 328 1.27 -17.21 7.65
C LEU A 328 0.94 -18.70 7.71
N ARG A 329 1.46 -19.39 8.72
CA ARG A 329 1.30 -20.82 8.97
C ARG A 329 0.99 -21.14 10.45
N SER A 330 0.49 -22.34 10.69
CA SER A 330 0.35 -22.93 12.04
C SER A 330 0.98 -24.31 12.11
N GLU A 331 1.41 -24.71 13.32
CA GLU A 331 1.81 -26.09 13.62
C GLU A 331 0.64 -27.07 13.40
N PRO A 332 0.92 -28.33 13.02
CA PRO A 332 -0.07 -29.40 13.00
C PRO A 332 -0.70 -29.63 14.38
N GLN A 333 -2.00 -29.90 14.42
CA GLN A 333 -2.74 -30.17 15.67
C GLN A 333 -2.26 -31.40 16.45
N HIS A 334 -1.47 -32.29 15.84
CA HIS A 334 -0.98 -33.52 16.49
C HIS A 334 0.01 -33.27 17.64
N ASP A 335 0.73 -32.14 17.64
CA ASP A 335 1.69 -31.81 18.70
C ASP A 335 1.07 -31.10 19.90
N GLN A 336 -0.15 -30.55 19.77
CA GLN A 336 -0.86 -29.97 20.90
C GLN A 336 -1.38 -31.06 21.85
N GLN A 337 -1.87 -32.19 21.31
CA GLN A 337 -2.29 -33.34 22.12
C GLN A 337 -1.11 -34.07 22.78
N ASN A 338 0.02 -34.23 22.08
CA ASN A 338 1.21 -34.84 22.68
C ASN A 338 1.83 -33.98 23.79
N ARG A 339 1.80 -32.64 23.69
CA ARG A 339 2.26 -31.75 24.78
C ARG A 339 1.34 -31.77 26.00
N GLU A 340 0.04 -31.96 25.81
CA GLU A 340 -0.92 -32.16 26.91
C GLU A 340 -0.73 -33.51 27.61
N GLU A 341 -0.39 -34.57 26.87
CA GLU A 341 -0.12 -35.91 27.42
C GLU A 341 1.25 -36.02 28.12
N GLU A 342 2.30 -35.34 27.64
CA GLU A 342 3.61 -35.31 28.34
C GLU A 342 3.59 -34.47 29.62
N GLN A 343 2.72 -33.45 29.72
CA GLN A 343 2.56 -32.66 30.95
C GLN A 343 1.80 -33.41 32.06
N ASP A 344 1.00 -34.42 31.73
CA ASP A 344 0.29 -35.23 32.71
C ASP A 344 1.16 -36.34 33.35
N GLY A 345 2.36 -36.59 32.83
CA GLY A 345 3.33 -37.55 33.38
C GLY A 345 4.22 -37.02 34.52
N ALA A 346 4.25 -35.71 34.76
CA ALA A 346 5.16 -35.07 35.72
C ALA A 346 4.44 -34.13 36.71
N ARG A 347 3.35 -34.58 37.33
CA ARG A 347 2.73 -33.86 38.46
C ARG A 347 3.54 -34.05 39.75
N SER A 348 4.69 -33.36 39.83
CA SER A 348 5.27 -32.97 41.12
C SER A 348 4.77 -31.57 41.48
N ALA A 349 4.23 -31.47 42.69
CA ALA A 349 3.46 -30.35 43.20
C ALA A 349 4.19 -29.00 43.15
N GLY A 350 3.47 -27.96 42.71
CA GLY A 350 3.77 -26.57 43.05
C GLY A 350 4.28 -25.68 41.90
N GLN A 351 3.58 -25.60 40.77
CA GLN A 351 3.77 -24.50 39.82
C GLN A 351 2.42 -23.89 39.40
N ARG A 352 2.44 -22.55 39.34
CA ARG A 352 1.32 -21.64 39.11
C ARG A 352 0.42 -22.12 37.97
N ALA A 353 -0.89 -21.96 38.16
CA ALA A 353 -1.91 -22.14 37.13
C ALA A 353 -1.41 -21.55 35.80
N GLY A 354 -1.19 -22.43 34.82
CA GLY A 354 -0.56 -22.12 33.55
C GLY A 354 -1.34 -21.02 32.82
N GLN A 355 -0.63 -19.97 32.40
CA GLN A 355 -1.13 -19.16 31.31
C GLN A 355 -1.42 -20.08 30.12
N PRO A 356 -2.57 -19.94 29.44
CA PRO A 356 -2.79 -20.65 28.19
C PRO A 356 -1.66 -20.30 27.22
N PRO A 357 -1.17 -21.25 26.40
CA PRO A 357 -0.04 -21.02 25.52
C PRO A 357 -0.32 -19.82 24.59
N ASP A 358 0.69 -18.97 24.40
CA ASP A 358 0.66 -17.88 23.43
C ASP A 358 0.23 -18.41 22.06
N ASP A 359 -0.61 -17.67 21.32
CA ASP A 359 -1.03 -18.07 19.98
C ASP A 359 0.12 -17.81 19.00
N ILE A 360 0.88 -18.86 18.66
CA ILE A 360 2.03 -18.74 17.76
C ILE A 360 1.56 -18.83 16.30
N VAL A 361 2.04 -17.89 15.50
CA VAL A 361 1.90 -17.86 14.04
C VAL A 361 3.29 -17.86 13.42
N TRP A 362 3.55 -18.86 12.58
CA TRP A 362 4.82 -18.99 11.88
C TRP A 362 4.79 -18.25 10.55
N VAL A 363 5.86 -17.52 10.23
CA VAL A 363 6.01 -16.74 9.01
C VAL A 363 7.07 -17.39 8.14
N VAL A 364 6.66 -17.98 7.01
CA VAL A 364 7.61 -18.47 6.01
C VAL A 364 8.18 -17.31 5.20
N ARG A 365 9.46 -17.39 4.85
CA ARG A 365 10.13 -16.32 4.10
C ARG A 365 9.64 -16.24 2.66
N ASP A 366 9.61 -17.38 1.97
CA ASP A 366 9.40 -17.41 0.53
C ASP A 366 7.95 -17.82 0.20
N VAL A 367 7.29 -16.97 -0.59
CA VAL A 367 6.07 -17.31 -1.30
C VAL A 367 6.41 -17.31 -2.78
N GLU A 368 6.48 -18.50 -3.36
CA GLU A 368 6.68 -18.63 -4.79
C GLU A 368 5.53 -17.94 -5.54
N PRO A 369 5.81 -16.91 -6.36
CA PRO A 369 4.80 -16.34 -7.23
C PRO A 369 4.43 -17.35 -8.31
N PRO A 370 3.22 -17.25 -8.89
CA PRO A 370 2.85 -18.07 -10.04
C PRO A 370 3.83 -17.86 -11.19
N ALA A 371 4.31 -18.95 -11.77
CA ALA A 371 5.28 -18.91 -12.86
C ALA A 371 4.59 -18.60 -14.19
N LEU A 372 5.21 -17.73 -14.99
CA LEU A 372 4.87 -17.57 -16.40
C LEU A 372 5.50 -18.72 -17.20
N PRO A 373 4.73 -19.42 -18.06
CA PRO A 373 5.29 -20.46 -18.92
C PRO A 373 6.41 -19.92 -19.83
N ALA A 374 7.45 -20.71 -20.08
CA ALA A 374 8.58 -20.28 -20.92
C ALA A 374 8.17 -20.02 -22.39
N ASP A 375 7.09 -20.65 -22.84
CA ASP A 375 6.46 -20.49 -24.17
C ASP A 375 5.48 -19.31 -24.24
N THR A 376 5.51 -18.38 -23.27
CA THR A 376 4.58 -17.24 -23.26
C THR A 376 4.83 -16.31 -24.45
N ASP A 377 3.82 -16.20 -25.30
CA ASP A 377 3.82 -15.43 -26.54
C ASP A 377 3.46 -13.95 -26.34
N GLU A 378 3.45 -13.20 -27.44
CA GLU A 378 3.09 -11.78 -27.47
C GLU A 378 1.60 -11.54 -27.16
N ASP A 379 0.72 -12.49 -27.52
CA ASP A 379 -0.70 -12.39 -27.25
C ASP A 379 -0.97 -12.30 -25.73
N VAL A 380 -0.23 -13.06 -24.91
CA VAL A 380 -0.29 -12.95 -23.45
C VAL A 380 0.19 -11.60 -22.95
N ALA A 381 1.25 -11.02 -23.55
CA ALA A 381 1.71 -9.68 -23.19
C ALA A 381 0.64 -8.61 -23.46
N PHE A 382 -0.06 -8.71 -24.61
CA PHE A 382 -1.19 -7.85 -24.92
C PHE A 382 -2.33 -7.96 -23.90
N VAL A 383 -2.69 -9.19 -23.51
CA VAL A 383 -3.74 -9.42 -22.49
C VAL A 383 -3.34 -8.82 -21.16
N LEU A 384 -2.15 -9.15 -20.64
CA LEU A 384 -1.69 -8.69 -19.32
C LEU A 384 -1.57 -7.17 -19.26
N HIS A 385 -1.00 -6.55 -20.29
CA HIS A 385 -0.87 -5.10 -20.36
C HIS A 385 -2.23 -4.40 -20.44
N ALA A 386 -3.17 -4.91 -21.24
CA ALA A 386 -4.53 -4.34 -21.31
C ALA A 386 -5.27 -4.45 -19.97
N LEU A 387 -5.11 -5.57 -19.25
CA LEU A 387 -5.70 -5.76 -17.93
C LEU A 387 -5.14 -4.78 -16.90
N LEU A 388 -3.83 -4.55 -16.88
CA LEU A 388 -3.20 -3.59 -15.97
C LEU A 388 -3.61 -2.16 -16.31
N LEU A 389 -3.59 -1.79 -17.60
CA LEU A 389 -3.94 -0.45 -18.07
C LEU A 389 -5.37 -0.03 -17.68
N HIS A 390 -6.31 -0.98 -17.69
CA HIS A 390 -7.73 -0.71 -17.45
C HIS A 390 -8.23 -1.19 -16.09
N ARG A 391 -7.32 -1.62 -15.19
CA ARG A 391 -7.66 -2.26 -13.91
C ARG A 391 -8.72 -3.36 -14.06
N GLY A 392 -8.55 -4.16 -15.09
CA GLY A 392 -9.39 -5.30 -15.41
C GLY A 392 -10.48 -5.05 -16.45
N LEU A 393 -10.75 -6.06 -17.26
CA LEU A 393 -11.64 -5.99 -18.41
C LEU A 393 -12.48 -7.26 -18.54
N THR A 394 -13.62 -7.15 -19.20
CA THR A 394 -14.41 -8.32 -19.62
C THR A 394 -13.76 -8.98 -20.83
N THR A 395 -14.11 -10.24 -21.09
CA THR A 395 -13.63 -10.95 -22.30
C THR A 395 -14.05 -10.24 -23.59
N ASP A 396 -15.25 -9.66 -23.64
CA ASP A 396 -15.73 -8.87 -24.79
C ASP A 396 -14.90 -7.62 -25.03
N LEU A 397 -14.58 -6.89 -23.96
CA LEU A 397 -13.72 -5.72 -24.08
C LEU A 397 -12.30 -6.10 -24.51
N LEU A 398 -11.70 -7.15 -23.95
CA LEU A 398 -10.39 -7.60 -24.40
C LEU A 398 -10.39 -7.99 -25.88
N ALA A 399 -11.40 -8.72 -26.35
CA ALA A 399 -11.53 -9.08 -27.76
C ALA A 399 -11.73 -7.86 -28.68
N LEU A 400 -12.31 -6.78 -28.17
CA LEU A 400 -12.46 -5.52 -28.90
C LEU A 400 -11.15 -4.71 -28.96
N LEU A 401 -10.36 -4.71 -27.87
CA LEU A 401 -9.16 -3.87 -27.74
C LEU A 401 -7.90 -4.52 -28.30
N LEU A 402 -7.86 -5.85 -28.38
CA LEU A 402 -6.68 -6.59 -28.76
C LEU A 402 -6.77 -7.10 -30.20
N PRO A 403 -5.63 -7.20 -30.91
CA PRO A 403 -5.58 -7.81 -32.24
C PRO A 403 -5.67 -9.35 -32.17
N ILE A 404 -6.53 -9.88 -31.29
CA ILE A 404 -6.61 -11.30 -30.95
C ILE A 404 -8.08 -11.75 -31.09
N PRO A 405 -8.36 -12.86 -31.81
CA PRO A 405 -9.72 -13.38 -31.92
C PRO A 405 -10.33 -13.71 -30.56
N ARG A 406 -11.62 -13.40 -30.36
CA ARG A 406 -12.35 -13.62 -29.09
C ARG A 406 -12.16 -15.02 -28.50
N ALA A 407 -12.23 -16.07 -29.32
CA ALA A 407 -12.07 -17.45 -28.85
C ALA A 407 -10.66 -17.70 -28.27
N ARG A 408 -9.62 -17.09 -28.87
CA ARG A 408 -8.25 -17.19 -28.37
C ARG A 408 -8.09 -16.39 -27.07
N VAL A 409 -8.65 -15.17 -26.99
CA VAL A 409 -8.68 -14.39 -25.74
C VAL A 409 -9.32 -15.22 -24.62
N ALA A 410 -10.50 -15.79 -24.85
CA ALA A 410 -11.19 -16.62 -23.86
C ALA A 410 -10.34 -17.83 -23.40
N SER A 411 -9.72 -18.54 -24.35
CA SER A 411 -8.83 -19.66 -24.04
C SER A 411 -7.60 -19.24 -23.21
N GLN A 412 -6.99 -18.09 -23.53
CA GLN A 412 -5.83 -17.57 -22.81
C GLN A 412 -6.21 -17.15 -21.39
N LEU A 413 -7.34 -16.46 -21.21
CA LEU A 413 -7.80 -16.06 -19.88
C LEU A 413 -8.01 -17.27 -18.95
N LEU A 414 -8.63 -18.34 -19.46
CA LEU A 414 -8.82 -19.58 -18.71
C LEU A 414 -7.47 -20.25 -18.37
N ARG A 415 -6.53 -20.34 -19.33
CA ARG A 415 -5.19 -20.89 -19.07
C ARG A 415 -4.46 -20.09 -18.00
N LEU A 416 -4.45 -18.77 -18.10
CA LEU A 416 -3.78 -17.88 -17.15
C LEU A 416 -4.43 -17.91 -15.75
N GLN A 417 -5.75 -18.12 -15.67
CA GLN A 417 -6.44 -18.34 -14.40
C GLN A 417 -6.01 -19.64 -13.74
N VAL A 418 -5.92 -20.74 -14.49
CA VAL A 418 -5.47 -22.05 -13.99
C VAL A 418 -4.04 -21.96 -13.45
N LEU A 419 -3.20 -21.14 -14.08
CA LEU A 419 -1.83 -20.85 -13.63
C LEU A 419 -1.75 -19.89 -12.43
N GLY A 420 -2.88 -19.36 -11.96
CA GLY A 420 -2.93 -18.39 -10.86
C GLY A 420 -2.44 -16.99 -11.22
N LEU A 421 -2.26 -16.69 -12.52
CA LEU A 421 -1.80 -15.39 -13.01
C LEU A 421 -2.94 -14.37 -13.09
N LEU A 422 -4.16 -14.84 -13.33
CA LEU A 422 -5.36 -14.02 -13.38
C LEU A 422 -6.39 -14.46 -12.35
N VAL A 423 -7.16 -13.50 -11.87
CA VAL A 423 -8.40 -13.72 -11.12
C VAL A 423 -9.57 -13.13 -11.90
N ARG A 424 -10.76 -13.67 -11.64
CA ARG A 424 -12.01 -13.13 -12.17
C ARG A 424 -12.86 -12.70 -10.99
N GLU A 425 -13.16 -11.40 -10.96
CA GLU A 425 -14.10 -10.79 -10.01
C GLU A 425 -15.32 -10.36 -10.82
N ASP A 426 -16.48 -10.91 -10.48
CA ASP A 426 -17.70 -10.84 -11.29
C ASP A 426 -17.43 -11.26 -12.75
N GLU A 427 -17.52 -10.33 -13.69
CA GLU A 427 -17.25 -10.53 -15.12
C GLU A 427 -15.93 -9.91 -15.59
N ARG A 428 -15.14 -9.36 -14.67
CA ARG A 428 -13.86 -8.70 -15.00
C ARG A 428 -12.68 -9.59 -14.63
N TRP A 429 -11.81 -9.78 -15.62
CA TRP A 429 -10.50 -10.39 -15.45
C TRP A 429 -9.54 -9.35 -14.91
N GLN A 430 -8.68 -9.74 -13.97
CA GLN A 430 -7.64 -8.90 -13.39
C GLN A 430 -6.38 -9.74 -13.19
N VAL A 431 -5.21 -9.07 -13.20
CA VAL A 431 -3.97 -9.73 -12.78
C VAL A 431 -4.08 -10.08 -11.30
N ALA A 432 -3.78 -11.33 -10.95
CA ALA A 432 -3.80 -11.78 -9.57
C ALA A 432 -2.75 -11.00 -8.76
N PRO A 433 -3.04 -10.55 -7.54
CA PRO A 433 -2.08 -9.77 -6.74
C PRO A 433 -0.72 -10.44 -6.60
N LEU A 434 -0.69 -11.74 -6.28
CA LEU A 434 0.57 -12.50 -6.14
C LEU A 434 1.33 -12.70 -7.47
N ALA A 435 0.65 -12.54 -8.61
CA ALA A 435 1.26 -12.61 -9.93
C ALA A 435 1.86 -11.27 -10.38
N TYR A 436 1.46 -10.15 -9.75
CA TYR A 436 1.80 -8.81 -10.20
C TYR A 436 3.31 -8.60 -10.40
N PRO A 437 4.22 -8.96 -9.46
CA PRO A 437 5.65 -8.76 -9.67
C PRO A 437 6.18 -9.47 -10.92
N VAL A 438 5.78 -10.74 -11.12
CA VAL A 438 6.23 -11.56 -12.26
C VAL A 438 5.68 -11.01 -13.58
N VAL A 439 4.40 -10.63 -13.61
CA VAL A 439 3.77 -10.02 -14.80
C VAL A 439 4.44 -8.70 -15.15
N ARG A 440 4.75 -7.88 -14.16
CA ARG A 440 5.39 -6.58 -14.36
C ARG A 440 6.80 -6.71 -14.93
N GLU A 441 7.63 -7.60 -14.39
CA GLU A 441 8.96 -7.87 -14.95
C GLU A 441 8.86 -8.45 -16.37
N PHE A 442 7.94 -9.37 -16.61
CA PHE A 442 7.71 -9.95 -17.94
C PHE A 442 7.37 -8.88 -19.01
N LEU A 443 6.54 -7.89 -18.65
CA LEU A 443 6.20 -6.77 -19.51
C LEU A 443 7.39 -5.81 -19.69
N ARG A 444 8.12 -5.50 -18.61
CA ARG A 444 9.33 -4.69 -18.66
C ARG A 444 10.39 -5.28 -19.60
N ASP A 445 10.65 -6.58 -19.50
CA ASP A 445 11.64 -7.28 -20.32
C ASP A 445 11.30 -7.23 -21.82
N ARG A 446 10.02 -7.06 -22.15
CA ARG A 446 9.49 -6.86 -23.51
C ARG A 446 9.34 -5.39 -23.90
N SER A 447 9.91 -4.48 -23.12
CA SER A 447 9.87 -3.02 -23.37
C SER A 447 8.46 -2.43 -23.42
N TYR A 448 7.50 -3.05 -22.73
CA TYR A 448 6.19 -2.43 -22.53
C TYR A 448 6.30 -1.24 -21.58
N LEU A 449 5.35 -0.32 -21.69
CA LEU A 449 5.18 0.75 -20.72
C LEU A 449 4.81 0.13 -19.37
N ILE A 450 5.51 0.53 -18.32
CA ILE A 450 5.28 0.09 -16.94
C ILE A 450 4.96 1.27 -16.04
N ASP A 451 4.34 1.00 -14.90
CA ASP A 451 4.15 1.99 -13.86
C ASP A 451 5.43 2.27 -13.05
N ALA A 452 5.39 3.38 -12.30
CA ALA A 452 6.53 3.86 -11.51
C ALA A 452 6.78 3.08 -10.21
N PHE A 453 5.80 2.28 -9.75
CA PHE A 453 5.80 1.70 -8.41
C PHE A 453 6.50 0.34 -8.34
#